data_AF-A0A8J3WZX3-F1
#
_entry.id   AF-A0A8J3WZX3-F1
#
_cell.length_a   1.000
_cell.length_b   1.000
_cell.length_c   1.000
_cell.angle_alpha   90.00
_cell.angle_beta   90.00
_cell.angle_gamma   90.00
#
_symmetry.space_group_name_H-M   'P 1'
#
loop_
_entity.id
_entity.type
_entity.pdbx_description
1 polymer ?
#
loop_
_entity_poly.entity_id
_entity_poly.type
_entity_poly.pdbx_seq_one_letter_code
_entity_poly.pdbx_strand_id
1 'polypeptide(L)'
;MTEADPLEVAAWQMAVGRLASDDLPEIATEALVRGLDSPTLRVLAGQARWDVRDSSDLFRVALDELGIELPNADQAQWHLTRRTAGEIVAGRITAARGANELWLAYQKVRDNGDLRIFVGLASTLDDHPEDAEQLEADIVAAARELLDRPAPRRWIKLMAARGRSPLTQTMGPDDIEVDPEALRLSDRLRSDLAQWKAYFEAMLSGWPASGGFDSEHDAERFVAAGQRLVLQLQDELGASYHVEYMPEPIRSPGVKLRARSNQ
;
A
#
# COMPACT_ATOMS: atom_id res chain seq x y z
N MET A 1 21.52 -4.27 -2.34
CA MET A 1 20.94 -3.67 -3.56
C MET A 1 21.97 -2.69 -4.11
N THR A 2 22.33 -2.82 -5.39
CA THR A 2 23.09 -1.77 -6.08
C THR A 2 22.24 -0.50 -6.08
N GLU A 3 22.85 0.65 -5.78
CA GLU A 3 22.16 1.93 -5.84
C GLU A 3 21.67 2.15 -7.28
N ALA A 4 20.37 2.44 -7.44
CA ALA A 4 19.78 2.62 -8.76
C ALA A 4 20.46 3.79 -9.47
N ASP A 5 20.65 3.65 -10.79
CA ASP A 5 21.30 4.67 -11.58
C ASP A 5 20.46 5.96 -11.55
N PRO A 6 21.05 7.16 -11.38
CA PRO A 6 20.31 8.42 -11.46
C PRO A 6 19.42 8.56 -12.70
N LEU A 7 19.82 7.98 -13.83
CA LEU A 7 19.04 7.97 -15.07
C LEU A 7 17.79 7.08 -14.96
N GLU A 8 17.90 5.93 -14.31
CA GLU A 8 16.73 5.08 -13.98
C GLU A 8 15.79 5.79 -13.01
N VAL A 9 16.34 6.47 -12.00
CA VAL A 9 15.54 7.25 -11.04
C VAL A 9 14.77 8.36 -11.75
N ALA A 10 15.42 9.06 -12.69
CA ALA A 10 14.77 10.06 -13.53
C ALA A 10 13.66 9.44 -14.40
N ALA A 11 13.89 8.26 -14.99
CA ALA A 11 12.86 7.52 -15.71
C ALA A 11 11.64 7.20 -14.82
N TRP A 12 11.87 6.78 -13.57
CA TRP A 12 10.78 6.53 -12.62
C TRP A 12 10.03 7.80 -12.26
N GLN A 13 10.74 8.90 -11.98
CA GLN A 13 10.14 10.20 -11.68
C GLN A 13 9.31 10.73 -12.86
N MET A 14 9.78 10.54 -14.09
CA MET A 14 9.05 10.87 -15.30
C MET A 14 7.76 10.05 -15.42
N ALA A 15 7.84 8.74 -15.21
CA ALA A 15 6.68 7.83 -15.31
C ALA A 15 5.57 8.16 -14.30
N VAL A 16 5.91 8.75 -13.14
CA VAL A 16 4.93 9.24 -12.14
C VAL A 16 4.62 10.74 -12.26
N GLY A 17 5.12 11.42 -13.29
CA GLY A 17 4.87 12.84 -13.55
C GLY A 17 5.50 13.80 -12.54
N ARG A 18 6.59 13.41 -11.87
CA ARG A 18 7.33 14.23 -10.88
C ARG A 18 8.57 14.92 -11.45
N LEU A 19 9.05 14.52 -12.62
CA LEU A 19 10.24 15.10 -13.24
C LEU A 19 9.87 16.33 -14.06
N ALA A 20 10.50 17.48 -13.76
CA ALA A 20 10.36 18.66 -14.58
C ALA A 20 11.23 18.51 -15.83
N SER A 21 10.68 18.86 -17.00
CA SER A 21 11.41 18.76 -18.26
C SER A 21 12.69 19.62 -18.30
N ASP A 22 12.75 20.69 -17.52
CA ASP A 22 13.91 21.60 -17.43
C ASP A 22 15.13 20.97 -16.75
N ASP A 23 14.93 19.88 -15.97
CA ASP A 23 15.99 19.15 -15.28
C ASP A 23 16.69 18.13 -16.21
N LEU A 24 16.04 17.75 -17.31
CA LEU A 24 16.48 16.68 -18.22
C LEU A 24 17.86 16.92 -18.87
N PRO A 25 18.23 18.13 -19.31
CA PRO A 25 19.56 18.37 -19.88
C PRO A 25 20.70 18.12 -18.88
N GLU A 26 20.49 18.47 -17.60
CA GLU A 26 21.49 18.26 -16.55
C GLU A 26 21.64 16.77 -16.22
N ILE A 27 20.51 16.06 -16.07
CA ILE A 27 20.49 14.59 -15.89
C ILE A 27 21.20 13.88 -17.05
N ALA A 28 20.95 14.31 -18.30
CA ALA A 28 21.60 13.75 -19.47
C ALA A 28 23.12 14.03 -19.47
N THR A 29 23.53 15.23 -19.06
CA THR A 29 24.95 15.60 -18.91
C THR A 29 25.64 14.71 -17.88
N GLU A 30 25.02 14.50 -16.72
CA GLU A 30 25.56 13.61 -15.68
C GLU A 30 25.65 12.16 -16.15
N ALA A 31 24.66 11.67 -16.90
CA ALA A 31 24.70 10.33 -17.49
C ALA A 31 25.89 10.17 -18.46
N LEU A 32 26.15 11.15 -19.32
CA LEU A 32 27.32 11.17 -20.21
C LEU A 32 28.63 11.15 -19.43
N VAL A 33 28.75 11.94 -18.35
CA VAL A 33 29.94 11.97 -17.48
C VAL A 33 30.18 10.61 -16.82
N ARG A 34 29.11 9.88 -16.49
CA ARG A 34 29.18 8.52 -15.92
C ARG A 34 29.45 7.43 -16.97
N GLY A 35 29.55 7.80 -18.25
CA GLY A 35 29.94 6.91 -19.35
C GLY A 35 28.77 6.25 -20.09
N LEU A 36 27.52 6.64 -19.79
CA LEU A 36 26.37 6.27 -20.62
C LEU A 36 26.39 7.13 -21.88
N ASP A 37 26.20 6.54 -23.06
CA ASP A 37 26.30 7.29 -24.31
C ASP A 37 25.31 6.79 -25.35
N SER A 38 24.50 7.71 -25.86
CA SER A 38 23.60 7.51 -26.99
C SER A 38 23.48 8.79 -27.82
N PRO A 39 23.18 8.71 -29.13
CA PRO A 39 22.99 9.88 -29.97
C PRO A 39 22.00 10.88 -29.38
N THR A 40 20.83 10.42 -28.91
CA THR A 40 19.80 11.30 -28.36
C THR A 40 20.17 11.83 -26.97
N LEU A 41 20.88 11.06 -26.15
CA LEU A 41 21.36 11.55 -24.85
C LEU A 41 22.29 12.76 -25.00
N ARG A 42 23.18 12.76 -26.00
CA ARG A 42 24.05 13.91 -26.30
C ARG A 42 23.25 15.14 -26.76
N VAL A 43 22.21 14.94 -27.56
CA VAL A 43 21.32 16.03 -28.00
C VAL A 43 20.61 16.63 -26.80
N LEU A 44 20.04 15.80 -25.93
CA LEU A 44 19.35 16.23 -24.72
C LEU A 44 20.27 17.01 -23.78
N ALA A 45 21.50 16.52 -23.55
CA ALA A 45 22.51 17.22 -22.75
C ALA A 45 22.91 18.60 -23.33
N GLY A 46 22.83 18.74 -24.66
CA GLY A 46 23.12 19.98 -25.37
C GLY A 46 21.96 20.98 -25.44
N GLN A 47 20.75 20.61 -24.99
CA GLN A 47 19.59 21.50 -25.03
C GLN A 47 19.75 22.66 -24.04
N ALA A 48 19.37 23.86 -24.48
CA ALA A 48 19.22 24.98 -23.58
C ALA A 48 17.98 24.78 -22.69
N ARG A 49 18.04 25.18 -21.41
CA ARG A 49 16.97 24.99 -20.41
C ARG A 49 15.57 25.53 -20.80
N TRP A 50 15.45 26.32 -21.86
CA TRP A 50 14.20 26.92 -22.35
C TRP A 50 13.62 26.23 -23.60
N ASP A 51 14.31 25.23 -24.16
CA ASP A 51 13.85 24.42 -25.30
C ASP A 51 13.14 23.13 -24.83
N VAL A 52 12.15 23.33 -23.97
CA VAL A 52 11.57 22.31 -23.06
C VAL A 52 10.56 21.38 -23.74
N ARG A 53 9.94 21.83 -24.84
CA ARG A 53 8.76 21.17 -25.42
C ARG A 53 9.05 19.74 -25.92
N ASP A 54 10.31 19.45 -26.28
CA ASP A 54 10.70 18.15 -26.82
C ASP A 54 11.61 17.34 -25.87
N SER A 55 12.03 17.90 -24.72
CA SER A 55 13.00 17.25 -23.82
C SER A 55 12.50 15.92 -23.27
N SER A 56 11.20 15.82 -22.95
CA SER A 56 10.58 14.57 -22.51
C SER A 56 10.59 13.49 -23.60
N ASP A 57 10.39 13.86 -24.87
CA ASP A 57 10.37 12.91 -25.97
C ASP A 57 11.79 12.44 -26.30
N LEU A 58 12.76 13.37 -26.31
CA LEU A 58 14.17 13.04 -26.43
C LEU A 58 14.63 12.12 -25.29
N PHE A 59 14.17 12.35 -24.07
CA PHE A 59 14.52 11.50 -22.94
C PHE A 59 13.99 10.07 -23.12
N ARG A 60 12.75 9.88 -23.57
CA ARG A 60 12.22 8.54 -23.85
C ARG A 60 13.01 7.81 -24.95
N VAL A 61 13.40 8.53 -26.00
CA VAL A 61 14.23 7.95 -27.07
C VAL A 61 15.62 7.61 -26.54
N ALA A 62 16.24 8.46 -25.72
CA ALA A 62 17.54 8.17 -25.11
C ALA A 62 17.49 6.93 -24.20
N LEU A 63 16.41 6.74 -23.42
CA LEU A 63 16.21 5.54 -22.62
C LEU A 63 16.11 4.29 -23.49
N ASP A 64 15.35 4.34 -24.59
CA ASP A 64 15.22 3.24 -25.55
C ASP A 64 16.57 2.88 -26.20
N GLU A 65 17.34 3.87 -26.65
CA GLU A 65 18.68 3.66 -27.21
C GLU A 65 19.65 3.01 -26.21
N LEU A 66 19.51 3.31 -24.92
CA LEU A 66 20.32 2.74 -23.84
C LEU A 66 19.79 1.38 -23.33
N GLY A 67 18.65 0.91 -23.86
CA GLY A 67 18.00 -0.32 -23.41
C GLY A 67 17.37 -0.22 -22.02
N ILE A 68 17.07 0.99 -21.55
CA ILE A 68 16.41 1.24 -20.27
C ILE A 68 14.90 1.28 -20.51
N GLU A 69 14.20 0.25 -20.06
CA GLU A 69 12.74 0.20 -20.17
C GLU A 69 12.09 1.22 -19.22
N LEU A 70 11.15 2.01 -19.75
CA LEU A 70 10.35 2.92 -18.94
C LEU A 70 9.25 2.12 -18.22
N PRO A 71 9.28 2.01 -16.88
CA PRO A 71 8.24 1.29 -16.15
C PRO A 71 6.89 2.02 -16.24
N ASN A 72 5.81 1.27 -16.05
CA ASN A 72 4.50 1.90 -15.85
C ASN A 72 4.45 2.66 -14.51
N ALA A 73 3.44 3.51 -14.32
CA ALA A 73 3.33 4.36 -13.15
C ALA A 73 3.35 3.58 -11.81
N ASP A 74 2.71 2.41 -11.74
CA ASP A 74 2.68 1.57 -10.53
C ASP A 74 4.08 1.01 -10.22
N GLN A 75 4.77 0.48 -11.23
CA GLN A 75 6.14 -0.02 -11.10
C GLN A 75 7.12 1.09 -10.72
N ALA A 76 7.04 2.24 -11.39
CA ALA A 76 7.85 3.41 -11.10
C ALA A 76 7.65 3.90 -9.66
N GLN A 77 6.39 3.99 -9.21
CA GLN A 77 6.08 4.39 -7.85
C GLN A 77 6.59 3.37 -6.83
N TRP A 78 6.57 2.06 -7.15
CA TRP A 78 7.19 1.03 -6.31
C TRP A 78 8.71 1.15 -6.24
N HIS A 79 9.40 1.40 -7.36
CA HIS A 79 10.84 1.63 -7.36
C HIS A 79 11.23 2.85 -6.51
N LEU A 80 10.50 3.95 -6.62
CA LEU A 80 10.70 5.15 -5.79
C LEU A 80 10.47 4.86 -4.30
N THR A 81 9.41 4.11 -3.99
CA THR A 81 9.08 3.68 -2.63
C THR A 81 10.22 2.87 -2.01
N ARG A 82 10.74 1.87 -2.75
CA ARG A 82 11.90 1.07 -2.30
C ARG A 82 13.15 1.91 -2.15
N ARG A 83 13.36 2.89 -3.03
CA ARG A 83 14.48 3.83 -2.91
C ARG A 83 14.39 4.63 -1.61
N THR A 84 13.24 5.23 -1.30
CA THR A 84 13.01 5.95 -0.04
C THR A 84 13.24 5.05 1.18
N ALA A 85 12.74 3.81 1.17
CA ALA A 85 13.03 2.83 2.22
C ALA A 85 14.54 2.54 2.36
N GLY A 86 15.26 2.41 1.24
CA GLY A 86 16.72 2.27 1.23
C GLY A 86 17.44 3.48 1.81
N GLU A 87 16.97 4.69 1.55
CA GLU A 87 17.54 5.93 2.09
C GLU A 87 17.28 6.07 3.60
N ILE A 88 16.11 5.64 4.10
CA ILE A 88 15.82 5.52 5.54
C ILE A 88 16.81 4.57 6.20
N VAL A 89 16.94 3.34 5.68
CA VAL A 89 17.80 2.30 6.27
C VAL A 89 19.28 2.70 6.25
N ALA A 90 19.70 3.42 5.22
CA ALA A 90 21.06 3.96 5.11
C ALA A 90 21.31 5.21 5.96
N GLY A 91 20.28 5.77 6.61
CA GLY A 91 20.37 7.02 7.38
C GLY A 91 20.67 8.26 6.53
N ARG A 92 20.40 8.21 5.21
CA ARG A 92 20.58 9.36 4.29
C ARG A 92 19.45 10.38 4.41
N ILE A 93 18.27 9.91 4.82
CA ILE A 93 17.14 10.74 5.23
C ILE A 93 16.69 10.30 6.63
N THR A 94 16.06 11.22 7.38
CA THR A 94 15.50 10.86 8.69
C THR A 94 14.31 9.91 8.53
N ALA A 95 14.10 9.05 9.53
CA ALA A 95 12.98 8.12 9.54
C ALA A 95 11.63 8.87 9.41
N ALA A 96 11.44 9.95 10.17
CA ALA A 96 10.26 10.81 10.10
C ALA A 96 9.98 11.36 8.69
N ARG A 97 11.01 11.90 8.01
CA ARG A 97 10.86 12.42 6.64
C ARG A 97 10.53 11.30 5.67
N GLY A 98 11.26 10.19 5.74
CA GLY A 98 11.04 9.06 4.85
C GLY A 98 9.66 8.42 5.03
N ALA A 99 9.17 8.30 6.26
CA ALA A 99 7.82 7.80 6.53
C ALA A 99 6.74 8.71 5.93
N ASN A 100 6.91 10.03 6.01
CA ASN A 100 6.02 10.99 5.34
C ASN A 100 6.05 10.87 3.81
N GLU A 101 7.24 10.69 3.21
CA GLU A 101 7.36 10.44 1.77
C GLU A 101 6.66 9.12 1.35
N LEU A 102 6.77 8.06 2.16
CA LEU A 102 6.11 6.77 1.96
C LEU A 102 4.59 6.86 2.17
N TRP A 103 4.11 7.69 3.10
CA TRP A 103 2.69 8.01 3.22
C TRP A 103 2.18 8.68 1.94
N LEU A 104 2.86 9.69 1.41
CA LEU A 104 2.43 10.31 0.14
C LEU A 104 2.43 9.30 -1.03
N ALA A 105 3.30 8.29 -1.00
CA ALA A 105 3.31 7.20 -1.96
C ALA A 105 2.13 6.22 -1.79
N TYR A 106 1.64 5.99 -0.56
CA TYR A 106 0.49 5.12 -0.28
C TYR A 106 -0.73 5.47 -1.13
N GLN A 107 -1.01 6.76 -1.35
CA GLN A 107 -2.16 7.19 -2.15
C GLN A 107 -2.01 6.89 -3.66
N LYS A 108 -0.80 6.57 -4.13
CA LYS A 108 -0.44 6.48 -5.55
C LYS A 108 -0.06 5.07 -6.00
N VAL A 109 0.41 4.23 -5.07
CA VAL A 109 0.69 2.82 -5.37
C VAL A 109 -0.62 2.04 -5.38
N ARG A 110 -0.84 1.23 -6.42
CA ARG A 110 -2.01 0.35 -6.48
C ARG A 110 -2.02 -0.68 -5.35
N ASP A 111 -0.99 -1.52 -5.26
CA ASP A 111 -0.82 -2.49 -4.17
C ASP A 111 -0.02 -1.81 -3.04
N ASN A 112 -0.68 -0.96 -2.25
CA ASN A 112 -0.05 -0.10 -1.24
C ASN A 112 -0.09 -0.64 0.19
N GLY A 113 -0.50 -1.89 0.39
CA GLY A 113 -0.81 -2.40 1.72
C GLY A 113 0.32 -2.18 2.71
N ASP A 114 1.52 -2.64 2.36
CA ASP A 114 2.71 -2.45 3.21
C ASP A 114 3.06 -0.98 3.51
N LEU A 115 2.55 -0.02 2.73
CA LEU A 115 2.79 1.40 2.96
C LEU A 115 1.95 2.01 4.07
N ARG A 116 0.79 1.44 4.45
CA ARG A 116 0.02 1.95 5.60
C ARG A 116 0.73 1.75 6.92
N ILE A 117 1.68 0.82 7.03
CA ILE A 117 2.54 0.74 8.23
C ILE A 117 3.22 2.09 8.45
N PHE A 118 3.77 2.70 7.39
CA PHE A 118 4.39 4.02 7.47
C PHE A 118 3.39 5.15 7.69
N VAL A 119 2.16 5.02 7.18
CA VAL A 119 1.07 5.97 7.49
C VAL A 119 0.77 5.96 9.00
N GLY A 120 0.61 4.78 9.59
CA GLY A 120 0.34 4.64 11.02
C GLY A 120 1.49 5.15 11.88
N LEU A 121 2.73 4.78 11.55
CA LEU A 121 3.92 5.22 12.28
C LEU A 121 4.15 6.73 12.16
N ALA A 122 3.99 7.32 10.97
CA ALA A 122 4.12 8.76 10.78
C ALA A 122 3.06 9.54 11.57
N SER A 123 1.78 9.11 11.50
CA SER A 123 0.71 9.71 12.28
C SER A 123 0.96 9.60 13.78
N THR A 124 1.43 8.45 14.26
CA THR A 124 1.72 8.25 15.68
C THR A 124 2.88 9.12 16.13
N LEU A 125 3.91 9.29 15.28
CA LEU A 125 5.04 10.17 15.57
C LEU A 125 4.63 11.65 15.67
N ASP A 126 3.70 12.10 14.83
CA ASP A 126 3.15 13.45 14.89
C ASP A 126 2.32 13.67 16.16
N ASP A 127 1.56 12.66 16.58
CA ASP A 127 0.69 12.72 17.77
C ASP A 127 1.47 12.54 19.09
N HIS A 128 2.54 11.73 19.07
CA HIS A 128 3.32 11.31 20.24
C HIS A 128 4.83 11.52 20.03
N PRO A 129 5.30 12.79 19.94
CA PRO A 129 6.72 13.09 19.74
C PRO A 129 7.60 12.65 20.92
N GLU A 130 7.03 12.40 22.10
CA GLU A 130 7.72 11.83 23.26
C GLU A 130 8.28 10.42 23.01
N ASP A 131 7.66 9.66 22.10
CA ASP A 131 8.05 8.29 21.76
C ASP A 131 8.91 8.22 20.48
N ALA A 132 9.42 9.37 20.01
CA ALA A 132 10.08 9.50 18.71
C ALA A 132 11.23 8.51 18.50
N GLU A 133 12.07 8.26 19.52
CA GLU A 133 13.19 7.32 19.39
C GLU A 133 12.73 5.91 19.02
N GLN A 134 11.68 5.42 19.69
CA GLN A 134 11.11 4.10 19.43
C GLN A 134 10.40 4.06 18.07
N LEU A 135 9.58 5.07 17.78
CA LEU A 135 8.82 5.15 16.53
C LEU A 135 9.75 5.26 15.31
N GLU A 136 10.83 6.02 15.40
CA GLU A 136 11.84 6.09 14.34
C GLU A 136 12.57 4.74 14.16
N ALA A 137 12.87 4.03 15.24
CA ALA A 137 13.42 2.67 15.16
C ALA A 137 12.45 1.70 14.48
N ASP A 138 11.15 1.81 14.77
CA ASP A 138 10.10 1.00 14.15
C ASP A 138 9.94 1.33 12.66
N ILE A 139 10.04 2.60 12.26
CA ILE A 139 10.05 3.03 10.86
C ILE A 139 11.24 2.41 10.11
N VAL A 140 12.43 2.43 10.72
CA VAL A 140 13.64 1.82 10.13
C VAL A 140 13.47 0.30 10.01
N ALA A 141 12.89 -0.36 11.01
CA ALA A 141 12.61 -1.79 10.96
C ALA A 141 11.62 -2.15 9.84
N ALA A 142 10.51 -1.40 9.72
CA ALA A 142 9.53 -1.57 8.66
C ALA A 142 10.14 -1.33 7.26
N ALA A 143 11.04 -0.35 7.13
CA ALA A 143 11.75 -0.09 5.89
C ALA A 143 12.66 -1.27 5.48
N ARG A 144 13.34 -1.93 6.43
CA ARG A 144 14.12 -3.15 6.15
C ARG A 144 13.22 -4.29 5.66
N GLU A 145 12.11 -4.53 6.36
CA GLU A 145 11.15 -5.57 5.96
C GLU A 145 10.59 -5.32 4.56
N LEU A 146 10.30 -4.06 4.22
CA LEU A 146 9.84 -3.67 2.88
C LEU A 146 10.88 -3.98 1.79
N LEU A 147 12.16 -3.76 2.09
CA LEU A 147 13.26 -4.01 1.15
C LEU A 147 13.52 -5.51 0.93
N ASP A 148 13.32 -6.34 1.95
CA ASP A 148 13.48 -7.79 1.85
C ASP A 148 12.42 -8.46 0.97
N ARG A 149 11.32 -7.75 0.68
CA ARG A 149 10.25 -8.24 -0.19
C ARG A 149 10.47 -7.87 -1.66
N PRO A 150 10.17 -8.75 -2.62
CA PRO A 150 10.22 -8.41 -4.04
C PRO A 150 9.05 -7.51 -4.48
N ALA A 151 7.91 -7.58 -3.79
CA ALA A 151 6.69 -6.82 -4.09
C ALA A 151 5.92 -6.52 -2.78
N PRO A 152 5.10 -5.47 -2.74
CA PRO A 152 4.28 -5.16 -1.57
C PRO A 152 3.20 -6.23 -1.37
N ARG A 153 2.81 -6.48 -0.12
CA ARG A 153 1.67 -7.34 0.19
C ARG A 153 0.36 -6.72 -0.29
N ARG A 154 -0.51 -7.57 -0.84
CA ARG A 154 -1.92 -7.23 -1.02
C ARG A 154 -2.63 -7.32 0.31
N TRP A 155 -3.46 -6.34 0.59
CA TRP A 155 -4.10 -6.24 1.88
C TRP A 155 -5.58 -6.55 1.79
N ILE A 156 -5.99 -7.62 2.45
CA ILE A 156 -7.37 -8.07 2.50
C ILE A 156 -7.93 -7.74 3.87
N LYS A 157 -9.05 -7.03 3.89
CA LYS A 157 -9.82 -6.76 5.09
C LYS A 157 -10.99 -7.72 5.14
N LEU A 158 -11.13 -8.43 6.25
CA LEU A 158 -12.33 -9.19 6.57
C LEU A 158 -13.28 -8.30 7.36
N MET A 159 -14.42 -7.93 6.79
CA MET A 159 -15.44 -7.11 7.43
C MET A 159 -16.84 -7.61 7.11
N ALA A 160 -17.69 -7.70 8.14
CA ALA A 160 -19.09 -8.01 7.93
C ALA A 160 -19.84 -6.78 7.42
N ALA A 161 -20.36 -6.86 6.19
CA ALA A 161 -21.12 -5.79 5.57
C ALA A 161 -22.39 -6.34 4.92
N ARG A 162 -23.53 -5.69 5.17
CA ARG A 162 -24.83 -6.14 4.66
C ARG A 162 -24.87 -6.04 3.13
N GLY A 163 -25.19 -7.14 2.46
CA GLY A 163 -25.36 -7.17 1.00
C GLY A 163 -24.07 -6.94 0.21
N ARG A 164 -22.90 -7.07 0.85
CA ARG A 164 -21.57 -6.98 0.23
C ARG A 164 -20.76 -8.23 0.53
N SER A 165 -19.66 -8.43 -0.18
CA SER A 165 -18.64 -9.42 0.15
C SER A 165 -18.08 -9.14 1.55
N PRO A 166 -17.73 -10.20 2.31
CA PRO A 166 -17.04 -10.01 3.57
C PRO A 166 -15.56 -9.61 3.38
N LEU A 167 -15.05 -9.61 2.15
CA LEU A 167 -13.66 -9.29 1.84
C LEU A 167 -13.57 -8.01 1.00
N THR A 168 -12.69 -7.10 1.42
CA THR A 168 -12.25 -5.97 0.58
C THR A 168 -10.74 -5.98 0.45
N GLN A 169 -10.21 -5.45 -0.66
CA GLN A 169 -8.79 -5.21 -0.85
C GLN A 169 -8.54 -3.71 -0.88
N THR A 170 -7.54 -3.26 -0.13
CA THR A 170 -7.05 -1.89 -0.25
C THR A 170 -6.28 -1.75 -1.56
N MET A 171 -6.74 -0.83 -2.41
CA MET A 171 -6.10 -0.50 -3.67
C MET A 171 -6.06 1.02 -3.87
N GLY A 172 -4.89 1.63 -3.66
CA GLY A 172 -4.78 3.10 -3.63
C GLY A 172 -5.59 3.72 -2.47
N PRO A 173 -6.33 4.82 -2.68
CA PRO A 173 -7.16 5.43 -1.64
C PRO A 173 -8.47 4.67 -1.36
N ASP A 174 -8.86 3.72 -2.23
CA ASP A 174 -10.15 3.05 -2.18
C ASP A 174 -10.04 1.60 -1.70
N ASP A 175 -11.11 1.09 -1.09
CA ASP A 175 -11.29 -0.34 -0.82
C ASP A 175 -12.19 -0.94 -1.90
N ILE A 176 -11.70 -1.97 -2.58
CA ILE A 176 -12.43 -2.67 -3.64
C ILE A 176 -12.97 -3.99 -3.08
N GLU A 177 -14.22 -4.28 -3.40
CA GLU A 177 -14.86 -5.53 -3.01
C GLU A 177 -14.18 -6.73 -3.68
N VAL A 178 -13.86 -7.76 -2.90
CA VAL A 178 -13.21 -8.98 -3.39
C VAL A 178 -14.17 -10.13 -3.25
N ASP A 179 -14.47 -10.80 -4.36
CA ASP A 179 -15.19 -12.06 -4.32
C ASP A 179 -14.29 -13.17 -3.73
N PRO A 180 -14.68 -13.87 -2.64
CA PRO A 180 -13.94 -15.02 -2.13
C PRO A 180 -13.71 -16.12 -3.18
N GLU A 181 -14.53 -16.22 -4.23
CA GLU A 181 -14.33 -17.15 -5.35
C GLU A 181 -13.18 -16.75 -6.26
N ALA A 182 -12.85 -15.45 -6.33
CA ALA A 182 -11.69 -14.96 -7.08
C ALA A 182 -10.35 -15.24 -6.37
N LEU A 183 -10.40 -15.63 -5.09
CA LEU A 183 -9.23 -15.99 -4.30
C LEU A 183 -9.00 -17.51 -4.33
N ARG A 184 -7.73 -17.92 -4.28
CA ARG A 184 -7.32 -19.33 -4.22
C ARG A 184 -7.52 -19.89 -2.81
N LEU A 185 -8.76 -19.93 -2.35
CA LEU A 185 -9.15 -20.48 -1.05
C LEU A 185 -9.62 -21.93 -1.17
N SER A 186 -9.69 -22.65 -0.05
CA SER A 186 -10.32 -23.95 0.06
C SER A 186 -11.85 -23.81 0.06
N ASP A 187 -12.55 -24.87 -0.37
CA ASP A 187 -14.02 -24.91 -0.32
C ASP A 187 -14.55 -24.76 1.11
N ARG A 188 -13.80 -25.29 2.08
CA ARG A 188 -14.12 -25.16 3.50
C ARG A 188 -14.07 -23.70 3.94
N LEU A 189 -12.97 -22.99 3.68
CA LEU A 189 -12.84 -21.60 4.09
C LEU A 189 -13.85 -20.69 3.40
N ARG A 190 -14.14 -20.94 2.11
CA ARG A 190 -15.24 -20.25 1.41
C ARG A 190 -16.58 -20.48 2.11
N SER A 191 -16.88 -21.72 2.50
CA SER A 191 -18.12 -22.04 3.22
C SER A 191 -18.17 -21.36 4.59
N ASP A 192 -17.06 -21.38 5.35
CA ASP A 192 -16.98 -20.75 6.67
C ASP A 192 -17.18 -19.22 6.58
N LEU A 193 -16.61 -18.56 5.56
CA LEU A 193 -16.85 -17.14 5.26
C LEU A 193 -18.32 -16.84 4.93
N ALA A 194 -18.94 -17.67 4.07
CA ALA A 194 -20.34 -17.52 3.69
C ALA A 194 -21.28 -17.69 4.89
N GLN A 195 -21.02 -18.68 5.75
CA GLN A 195 -21.79 -18.92 6.98
C GLN A 195 -21.65 -17.76 7.96
N TRP A 196 -20.42 -17.27 8.16
CA TRP A 196 -20.15 -16.12 9.04
C TRP A 196 -20.87 -14.85 8.55
N LYS A 197 -20.82 -14.56 7.24
CA LYS A 197 -21.59 -13.47 6.63
C LYS A 197 -23.10 -13.64 6.81
N ALA A 198 -23.64 -14.82 6.49
CA ALA A 198 -25.07 -15.09 6.56
C ALA A 198 -25.60 -14.93 7.99
N TYR A 199 -24.82 -15.34 9.00
CA TYR A 199 -25.16 -15.12 10.40
C TYR A 199 -25.28 -13.62 10.74
N PHE A 200 -24.33 -12.80 10.26
CA PHE A 200 -24.39 -11.35 10.43
C PHE A 200 -25.60 -10.72 9.75
N GLU A 201 -25.92 -11.12 8.52
CA GLU A 201 -27.08 -10.60 7.79
C GLU A 201 -28.40 -10.99 8.46
N ALA A 202 -28.53 -12.24 8.93
CA ALA A 202 -29.70 -12.70 9.67
C ALA A 202 -29.92 -11.87 10.94
N MET A 203 -28.86 -11.58 11.68
CA MET A 203 -28.91 -10.75 12.88
C MET A 203 -29.44 -9.32 12.61
N LEU A 204 -29.06 -8.72 11.48
CA LEU A 204 -29.51 -7.39 11.06
C LEU A 204 -30.92 -7.37 10.46
N SER A 205 -31.46 -8.52 10.06
CA SER A 205 -32.76 -8.66 9.41
C SER A 205 -33.98 -8.65 10.36
N GLY A 206 -33.76 -8.61 11.68
CA GLY A 206 -34.83 -8.68 12.69
C GLY A 206 -35.74 -7.45 12.75
N TRP A 207 -37.05 -7.68 12.85
CA TRP A 207 -38.08 -6.70 13.25
C TRP A 207 -38.35 -6.84 14.76
N PRO A 208 -38.51 -5.76 15.56
CA PRO A 208 -38.48 -4.34 15.21
C PRO A 208 -37.05 -3.80 14.99
N ALA A 209 -36.95 -2.54 14.55
CA ALA A 209 -35.76 -1.82 14.03
C ALA A 209 -34.52 -1.68 14.96
N SER A 210 -34.37 -2.55 15.94
CA SER A 210 -33.18 -2.71 16.78
C SER A 210 -32.42 -3.98 16.42
N GLY A 211 -32.12 -4.21 15.13
CA GLY A 211 -31.20 -5.26 14.70
C GLY A 211 -29.88 -5.18 15.49
N GLY A 212 -29.27 -6.34 15.74
CA GLY A 212 -28.14 -6.47 16.66
C GLY A 212 -28.02 -7.88 17.24
N PHE A 213 -26.97 -8.11 18.01
CA PHE A 213 -26.73 -9.38 18.69
C PHE A 213 -27.69 -9.58 19.87
N ASP A 214 -28.09 -10.83 20.10
CA ASP A 214 -29.00 -11.17 21.20
C ASP A 214 -28.31 -11.05 22.57
N SER A 215 -26.99 -11.23 22.61
CA SER A 215 -26.18 -11.09 23.83
C SER A 215 -24.75 -10.65 23.52
N GLU A 216 -24.04 -10.17 24.55
CA GLU A 216 -22.60 -9.90 24.49
C GLU A 216 -21.81 -11.18 24.16
N HIS A 217 -22.22 -12.32 24.70
CA HIS A 217 -21.62 -13.61 24.37
C HIS A 217 -21.75 -13.95 22.87
N ASP A 218 -22.90 -13.66 22.24
CA ASP A 218 -23.09 -13.88 20.81
C ASP A 218 -22.21 -12.95 19.97
N ALA A 219 -22.06 -11.70 20.40
CA ALA A 219 -21.13 -10.73 19.82
C ALA A 219 -19.68 -11.21 19.90
N GLU A 220 -19.24 -11.66 21.08
CA GLU A 220 -17.90 -12.19 21.31
C GLU A 220 -17.63 -13.42 20.44
N ARG A 221 -18.57 -14.36 20.35
CA ARG A 221 -18.42 -15.55 19.50
C ARG A 221 -18.28 -15.19 18.02
N PHE A 222 -19.01 -14.19 17.55
CA PHE A 222 -18.91 -13.72 16.18
C PHE A 222 -17.58 -13.06 15.87
N VAL A 223 -17.08 -12.21 16.78
CA VAL A 223 -15.76 -11.60 16.67
C VAL A 223 -14.68 -12.68 16.70
N ALA A 224 -14.76 -13.64 17.62
CA ALA A 224 -13.83 -14.75 17.70
C ALA A 224 -13.86 -15.63 16.43
N ALA A 225 -15.02 -15.79 15.80
CA ALA A 225 -15.13 -16.47 14.51
C ALA A 225 -14.45 -15.68 13.39
N GLY A 226 -14.66 -14.36 13.32
CA GLY A 226 -13.96 -13.48 12.37
C GLY A 226 -12.44 -13.53 12.53
N GLN A 227 -11.94 -13.49 13.77
CA GLN A 227 -10.50 -13.61 14.06
C GLN A 227 -9.93 -14.97 13.61
N ARG A 228 -10.66 -16.07 13.81
CA ARG A 228 -10.24 -17.38 13.28
C ARG A 228 -10.20 -17.40 11.76
N LEU A 229 -11.19 -16.79 11.10
CA LEU A 229 -11.23 -16.66 9.65
C LEU A 229 -10.04 -15.85 9.12
N VAL A 230 -9.62 -14.78 9.80
CA VAL A 230 -8.41 -14.03 9.43
C VAL A 230 -7.17 -14.91 9.47
N LEU A 231 -6.99 -15.72 10.52
CA LEU A 231 -5.85 -16.63 10.61
C LEU A 231 -5.85 -17.67 9.47
N GLN A 232 -7.02 -18.23 9.15
CA GLN A 232 -7.17 -19.18 8.06
C GLN A 232 -6.94 -18.55 6.68
N LEU A 233 -7.48 -17.34 6.45
CA LEU A 233 -7.23 -16.56 5.25
C LEU A 233 -5.75 -16.26 5.09
N GLN A 234 -5.06 -15.85 6.17
CA GLN A 234 -3.63 -15.55 6.12
C GLN A 234 -2.79 -16.79 5.78
N ASP A 235 -3.15 -17.95 6.34
CA ASP A 235 -2.48 -19.23 6.06
C ASP A 235 -2.66 -19.67 4.59
N GLU A 236 -3.90 -19.65 4.08
CA GLU A 236 -4.19 -20.09 2.72
C GLU A 236 -3.71 -19.10 1.65
N LEU A 237 -3.79 -17.79 1.90
CA LEU A 237 -3.31 -16.75 0.96
C LEU A 237 -1.79 -16.60 0.98
N GLY A 238 -1.14 -16.94 2.09
CA GLY A 238 0.30 -16.91 2.25
C GLY A 238 0.90 -15.50 2.35
N ALA A 239 2.23 -15.43 2.28
CA ALA A 239 3.01 -14.23 2.59
C ALA A 239 2.89 -13.07 1.58
N SER A 240 2.30 -13.30 0.40
CA SER A 240 2.00 -12.22 -0.56
C SER A 240 0.78 -11.39 -0.13
N TYR A 241 0.05 -11.84 0.89
CA TYR A 241 -1.08 -11.15 1.46
C TYR A 241 -0.81 -10.79 2.92
N HIS A 242 -1.45 -9.72 3.37
CA HIS A 242 -1.73 -9.49 4.77
C HIS A 242 -3.25 -9.49 4.93
N VAL A 243 -3.74 -10.15 5.96
CA VAL A 243 -5.17 -10.19 6.26
C VAL A 243 -5.41 -9.50 7.59
N GLU A 244 -6.28 -8.50 7.58
CA GLU A 244 -6.71 -7.79 8.77
C GLU A 244 -8.21 -7.99 9.03
N TYR A 245 -8.60 -7.94 10.30
CA TYR A 245 -10.00 -8.00 10.71
C TYR A 245 -10.53 -6.57 10.92
N MET A 246 -11.67 -6.24 10.33
CA MET A 246 -12.28 -4.91 10.44
C MET A 246 -13.78 -4.97 10.80
N PRO A 247 -14.30 -4.05 11.64
CA PRO A 247 -13.55 -3.07 12.43
C PRO A 247 -12.59 -3.77 13.42
N GLU A 248 -11.47 -3.09 13.73
CA GLU A 248 -10.67 -3.43 14.91
C GLU A 248 -11.61 -3.73 16.08
N PRO A 249 -11.26 -4.68 16.97
CA PRO A 249 -12.18 -5.16 17.99
C PRO A 249 -12.48 -4.05 18.98
N ILE A 250 -13.48 -3.22 18.67
CA ILE A 250 -14.09 -2.37 19.66
C ILE A 250 -14.83 -3.38 20.54
N ARG A 251 -14.27 -3.65 21.73
CA ARG A 251 -15.06 -4.05 22.90
C ARG A 251 -16.37 -3.26 22.88
N SER A 252 -17.46 -3.77 23.46
CA SER A 252 -18.68 -2.98 23.74
C SER A 252 -18.28 -1.51 24.05
N PRO A 253 -18.49 -0.57 23.11
CA PRO A 253 -19.77 -0.29 22.47
C PRO A 253 -19.84 -0.44 20.93
N GLY A 254 -18.86 -1.04 20.24
CA GLY A 254 -18.90 -1.12 18.75
C GLY A 254 -19.88 -2.14 18.18
N VAL A 255 -20.36 -3.07 19.00
CA VAL A 255 -21.32 -4.11 18.61
C VAL A 255 -22.71 -3.78 19.13
N LYS A 256 -23.66 -3.59 18.22
CA LYS A 256 -25.04 -3.25 18.57
C LYS A 256 -25.74 -4.48 19.17
N LEU A 257 -26.05 -4.43 20.46
CA LEU A 257 -26.98 -5.38 21.09
C LEU A 257 -28.42 -5.02 20.73
N ARG A 258 -29.30 -6.02 20.63
CA ARG A 258 -30.74 -5.76 20.49
C ARG A 258 -31.27 -5.06 21.73
N ALA A 259 -32.12 -4.06 21.54
CA ALA A 259 -32.83 -3.44 22.65
C ALA A 259 -33.73 -4.49 23.29
N ARG A 260 -33.65 -4.67 24.62
CA ARG A 260 -34.62 -5.51 25.33
C ARG A 260 -35.99 -4.85 25.22
N SER A 261 -36.95 -5.53 24.62
CA SER A 261 -38.35 -5.13 24.70
C SER A 261 -38.75 -5.14 26.19
N ASN A 262 -39.00 -3.99 26.78
CA ASN A 262 -39.68 -3.92 28.07
C ASN A 262 -41.07 -4.53 27.86
N GLN A 263 -41.31 -5.70 28.48
CA GLN A 263 -42.65 -6.23 28.68
C GLN A 263 -43.40 -5.38 29.71
#